data_AF-A0A1I2E3T0-F1
#
_entry.id   AF-A0A1I2E3T0-F1
#
_cell.length_a   1.000
_cell.length_b   1.000
_cell.length_c   1.000
_cell.angle_alpha   90.00
_cell.angle_beta   90.00
_cell.angle_gamma   90.00
#
_symmetry.space_group_name_H-M   'P 1'
#
loop_
_entity.id
_entity.type
_entity.pdbx_description
1 polymer ?
#
loop_
_entity_poly.entity_id
_entity_poly.type
_entity_poly.pdbx_seq_one_letter_code
_entity_poly.pdbx_strand_id
1 'polypeptide(L)'
;MNPYAEFAISLLLIIGGAFTLIGAIGLARLPDFFTRLHGPTKATTVGVGAIVISSVIYFSTLGQGIGIEEFLITAFLFMTAPVSANFLAKAAMHLKVNTTENTRGHPWDQ
;
A
#
# COMPACT_ATOMS: atom_id res chain seq x y z
N MET A 1 29.24 1.74 2.22
CA MET A 1 28.03 1.69 3.07
C MET A 1 28.37 0.99 4.38
N ASN A 2 27.69 1.32 5.47
CA ASN A 2 27.85 0.60 6.73
C ASN A 2 27.09 -0.75 6.64
N PRO A 3 27.66 -1.90 7.03
CA PRO A 3 26.98 -3.20 6.98
C PRO A 3 25.61 -3.21 7.69
N TYR A 4 25.43 -2.41 8.74
CA TYR A 4 24.12 -2.29 9.39
C TYR A 4 23.04 -1.67 8.46
N ALA A 5 23.43 -0.73 7.60
CA ALA A 5 22.52 -0.12 6.62
C ALA A 5 22.14 -1.12 5.52
N GLU A 6 23.08 -1.94 5.06
CA GLU A 6 22.82 -3.01 4.08
C GLU A 6 21.82 -4.03 4.61
N PHE A 7 21.95 -4.42 5.88
CA PHE A 7 20.99 -5.31 6.52
C PHE A 7 19.60 -4.68 6.64
N ALA A 8 19.53 -3.40 7.05
CA ALA A 8 18.27 -2.66 7.17
C ALA A 8 17.55 -2.52 5.80
N ILE A 9 18.28 -2.13 4.75
CA ILE A 9 17.76 -2.01 3.38
C ILE A 9 17.22 -3.37 2.91
N SER A 10 18.01 -4.43 3.07
CA SER A 10 17.63 -5.78 2.63
C SER A 10 16.34 -6.25 3.33
N LEU A 11 16.25 -6.04 4.66
CA LEU A 11 15.06 -6.40 5.43
C LEU A 11 13.83 -5.61 4.97
N LEU A 12 13.97 -4.29 4.76
CA LEU A 12 12.90 -3.43 4.26
C LEU A 12 12.41 -3.85 2.88
N LEU A 13 13.31 -4.21 1.97
CA LEU A 13 12.95 -4.69 0.63
C LEU A 13 12.21 -6.03 0.68
N ILE A 14 12.63 -6.96 1.56
CA ILE A 14 11.92 -8.24 1.74
C ILE A 14 10.52 -8.00 2.29
N ILE A 15 10.37 -7.14 3.31
CA ILE A 15 9.07 -6.78 3.88
C ILE A 15 8.21 -6.08 2.80
N GLY A 16 8.79 -5.12 2.09
CA GLY A 16 8.13 -4.37 1.03
C GLY A 16 7.59 -5.26 -0.07
N GLY A 17 8.43 -6.18 -0.55
CA GLY A 17 8.07 -7.19 -1.55
C GLY A 17 7.01 -8.17 -1.05
N ALA A 18 7.14 -8.66 0.19
CA ALA A 18 6.17 -9.56 0.79
C ALA A 18 4.78 -8.92 0.90
N PHE A 19 4.68 -7.69 1.40
CA PHE A 19 3.39 -6.98 1.49
C PHE A 19 2.81 -6.63 0.12
N THR A 20 3.66 -6.31 -0.86
CA THR A 20 3.21 -6.09 -2.25
C THR A 20 2.61 -7.36 -2.84
N LEU A 21 3.29 -8.51 -2.64
CA LEU A 21 2.80 -9.81 -3.09
C LEU A 21 1.51 -10.22 -2.37
N ILE A 22 1.46 -10.09 -1.05
CA ILE A 22 0.26 -10.39 -0.25
C ILE A 22 -0.91 -9.51 -0.70
N GLY A 23 -0.67 -8.23 -0.98
CA GLY A 23 -1.71 -7.32 -1.47
C GLY A 23 -2.20 -7.68 -2.87
N ALA A 24 -1.32 -8.11 -3.77
CA ALA A 24 -1.68 -8.61 -5.10
C ALA A 24 -2.51 -9.91 -5.02
N ILE A 25 -2.09 -10.85 -4.16
CA ILE A 25 -2.85 -12.08 -3.89
C ILE A 25 -4.21 -11.73 -3.29
N GLY A 26 -4.26 -10.81 -2.32
CA GLY A 26 -5.51 -10.34 -1.71
C GLY A 26 -6.45 -9.74 -2.75
N LEU A 27 -5.95 -8.91 -3.66
CA LEU A 27 -6.73 -8.35 -4.76
C LEU A 27 -7.27 -9.44 -5.71
N ALA A 28 -6.50 -10.51 -5.95
CA ALA A 28 -6.88 -11.58 -6.89
C ALA A 28 -7.79 -12.65 -6.27
N ARG A 29 -7.70 -12.89 -4.95
CA ARG A 29 -8.31 -14.06 -4.29
C ARG A 29 -9.40 -13.73 -3.28
N LEU A 30 -9.49 -12.49 -2.76
CA LEU A 30 -10.51 -12.16 -1.77
C LEU A 30 -11.91 -12.13 -2.39
N PRO A 31 -12.95 -12.49 -1.62
CA PRO A 31 -14.22 -12.93 -2.19
C PRO A 31 -15.19 -11.80 -2.54
N ASP A 32 -15.02 -10.58 -2.00
CA ASP A 32 -15.87 -9.44 -2.31
C ASP A 32 -15.05 -8.18 -2.61
N PHE A 33 -15.69 -7.16 -3.19
CA PHE A 33 -15.02 -5.92 -3.59
C PHE A 33 -14.36 -5.18 -2.41
N PHE A 34 -15.03 -5.08 -1.27
CA PHE A 34 -14.54 -4.36 -0.10
C PHE A 34 -13.38 -5.11 0.57
N THR A 35 -13.47 -6.44 0.68
CA THR A 35 -12.32 -7.23 1.16
C THR A 35 -11.14 -7.16 0.20
N ARG A 36 -11.37 -7.23 -1.11
CA ARG A 36 -10.32 -7.05 -2.13
C ARG A 36 -9.63 -5.70 -2.01
N LEU A 37 -10.35 -4.63 -1.66
CA LEU A 37 -9.79 -3.28 -1.51
C LEU A 37 -8.75 -3.18 -0.36
N HIS A 38 -8.82 -4.06 0.64
CA HIS A 38 -7.78 -4.14 1.69
C HIS A 38 -6.43 -4.64 1.15
N GLY A 39 -6.42 -5.44 0.09
CA GLY A 39 -5.19 -5.97 -0.51
C GLY A 39 -4.29 -4.86 -1.06
N PRO A 40 -4.74 -4.09 -2.06
CA PRO A 40 -3.98 -2.98 -2.64
C PRO A 40 -3.60 -1.91 -1.62
N THR A 41 -4.49 -1.58 -0.67
CA THR A 41 -4.20 -0.57 0.35
C THR A 41 -3.08 -0.98 1.30
N LYS A 42 -2.96 -2.26 1.67
CA LYS A 42 -1.82 -2.78 2.44
C LYS A 42 -0.53 -2.80 1.61
N ALA A 43 -0.62 -3.18 0.34
CA ALA A 43 0.53 -3.17 -0.57
C ALA A 43 1.12 -1.77 -0.74
N THR A 44 0.30 -0.74 -0.90
CA THR A 44 0.81 0.63 -1.10
C THR A 44 1.31 1.26 0.20
N THR A 45 0.62 1.06 1.33
CA THR A 45 1.02 1.69 2.60
C THR A 45 2.26 1.05 3.21
N VAL A 46 2.26 -0.27 3.42
CA VAL A 46 3.38 -0.99 4.04
C VAL A 46 4.39 -1.43 3.00
N GLY A 47 3.92 -1.99 1.87
CA GLY A 47 4.80 -2.53 0.83
C GLY A 47 5.66 -1.43 0.19
N VAL A 48 5.02 -0.49 -0.49
CA VAL A 48 5.71 0.63 -1.14
C VAL A 48 6.35 1.56 -0.11
N GLY A 49 5.72 1.79 1.05
CA GLY A 49 6.32 2.57 2.14
C GLY A 49 7.67 2.01 2.59
N ALA A 50 7.79 0.70 2.80
CA ALA A 50 9.07 0.07 3.16
C ALA A 50 10.12 0.21 2.05
N ILE A 51 9.72 0.10 0.77
CA ILE A 51 10.61 0.29 -0.38
C ILE A 51 11.13 1.73 -0.42
N VAL A 52 10.28 2.73 -0.23
CA VAL A 52 10.72 4.14 -0.24
C VAL A 52 11.66 4.43 0.93
N ILE A 53 11.38 3.93 2.14
CA ILE A 53 12.30 4.07 3.28
C ILE A 53 13.66 3.42 2.97
N SER A 54 13.66 2.26 2.31
CA SER A 54 14.91 1.60 1.90
C SER A 54 15.71 2.45 0.90
N SER A 55 15.04 3.13 -0.03
CA SER A 55 15.64 4.08 -0.98
C SER A 55 16.29 5.25 -0.24
N VAL A 56 15.56 5.87 0.69
CA VAL A 56 16.06 6.99 1.50
C VAL A 56 17.33 6.61 2.27
N ILE A 57 17.35 5.43 2.89
CA ILE A 57 18.53 4.94 3.63
C ILE A 57 19.70 4.74 2.67
N TYR A 58 19.47 4.11 1.51
CA TYR A 58 20.50 3.88 0.51
C TYR A 58 21.14 5.20 0.05
N PHE A 59 20.35 6.14 -0.48
CA PHE A 59 20.88 7.40 -1.00
C PHE A 59 21.49 8.30 0.08
N SER A 60 20.96 8.26 1.30
CA SER A 60 21.56 8.95 2.45
C SER A 60 22.98 8.46 2.73
N THR A 61 23.24 7.14 2.63
CA THR A 61 24.57 6.57 2.84
C THR A 61 25.57 6.83 1.71
N LEU A 62 25.08 7.20 0.52
CA LEU A 62 25.90 7.63 -0.62
C LEU A 62 26.28 9.12 -0.56
N GLY A 63 25.80 9.86 0.44
CA GLY A 63 26.05 11.30 0.58
C GLY A 63 25.26 12.17 -0.40
N GLN A 64 24.28 11.60 -1.12
CA GLN A 64 23.44 12.31 -2.08
C GLN A 64 22.24 13.02 -1.42
N GLY A 65 22.05 12.85 -0.11
CA GLY A 65 20.93 13.43 0.62
C GLY A 65 19.61 12.71 0.35
N ILE A 66 18.49 13.29 0.82
CA ILE A 66 17.15 12.82 0.47
C ILE A 66 16.78 13.51 -0.85
N GLY A 67 16.59 12.74 -1.92
CA GLY A 67 16.14 13.25 -3.20
C GLY A 67 14.73 13.84 -3.10
N ILE A 68 14.42 14.78 -3.99
CA ILE A 68 13.06 15.30 -4.10
C ILE A 68 12.11 14.20 -4.57
N GLU A 69 12.65 13.20 -5.27
CA GLU A 69 11.99 12.03 -5.81
C GLU A 69 11.34 11.18 -4.71
N GLU A 70 12.06 10.81 -3.65
CA GLU A 70 11.50 10.00 -2.56
C GLU A 70 10.38 10.72 -1.83
N PHE A 71 10.53 12.02 -1.63
CA PHE A 71 9.51 12.86 -1.02
C PHE A 71 8.26 12.92 -1.90
N LEU A 72 8.43 13.18 -3.20
CA LEU A 72 7.33 13.25 -4.17
C LEU A 72 6.60 11.91 -4.30
N ILE A 73 7.33 10.79 -4.38
CA ILE A 73 6.76 9.44 -4.43
C ILE A 73 5.92 9.18 -3.17
N THR A 74 6.49 9.46 -1.99
CA THR A 74 5.78 9.25 -0.71
C THR A 74 4.51 10.10 -0.64
N ALA A 75 4.64 11.41 -0.88
CA ALA A 75 3.52 12.33 -0.80
C ALA A 75 2.41 11.97 -1.79
N PHE A 76 2.78 11.66 -3.04
CA PHE A 76 1.83 11.29 -4.06
C PHE A 76 1.11 9.98 -3.74
N LEU A 77 1.82 8.91 -3.37
CA LEU A 77 1.20 7.63 -3.03
C LEU A 77 0.35 7.70 -1.77
N PHE A 78 0.83 8.33 -0.70
CA PHE A 78 0.07 8.45 0.54
C PHE A 78 -1.15 9.36 0.41
N MET A 79 -1.15 10.32 -0.51
CA MET A 79 -2.34 11.12 -0.78
C MET A 79 -3.31 10.39 -1.71
N THR A 80 -2.81 9.84 -2.81
CA THR A 80 -3.66 9.23 -3.85
C THR A 80 -4.25 7.90 -3.43
N ALA A 81 -3.49 7.01 -2.79
CA ALA A 81 -3.96 5.67 -2.43
C ALA A 81 -5.19 5.68 -1.50
N PRO A 82 -5.21 6.39 -0.36
CA PRO A 82 -6.39 6.41 0.52
C PRO A 82 -7.56 7.18 -0.10
N VAL A 83 -7.31 8.25 -0.85
CA VAL A 83 -8.37 9.01 -1.54
C VAL A 83 -9.04 8.14 -2.62
N SER A 84 -8.25 7.46 -3.45
CA SER A 84 -8.77 6.51 -4.44
C SER A 84 -9.53 5.37 -3.78
N ALA A 85 -9.02 4.77 -2.70
CA ALA A 85 -9.72 3.72 -1.98
C ALA A 85 -11.06 4.20 -1.40
N ASN A 86 -11.11 5.41 -0.83
CA ASN A 86 -12.36 5.99 -0.32
C ASN A 86 -13.38 6.20 -1.43
N PHE A 87 -12.97 6.76 -2.58
CA PHE A 87 -13.88 6.95 -3.70
C PHE A 87 -14.34 5.64 -4.33
N LEU A 88 -13.46 4.65 -4.46
CA LEU A 88 -13.84 3.31 -4.93
C LEU A 88 -14.87 2.66 -4.00
N ALA A 89 -14.66 2.75 -2.67
CA ALA A 89 -15.62 2.21 -1.70
C ALA A 89 -16.98 2.93 -1.79
N LYS A 90 -16.99 4.27 -1.90
CA LYS A 90 -18.23 5.04 -2.07
C LYS A 90 -18.94 4.68 -3.37
N ALA A 91 -18.23 4.61 -4.49
CA ALA A 91 -18.80 4.23 -5.78
C ALA A 91 -19.40 2.82 -5.73
N ALA A 92 -18.69 1.86 -5.13
CA ALA A 92 -19.18 0.49 -4.94
C ALA A 92 -20.46 0.42 -4.10
N MET A 93 -20.57 1.22 -3.04
CA MET A 93 -21.79 1.34 -2.24
C MET A 93 -22.97 1.89 -3.06
N HIS A 94 -22.75 2.94 -3.86
CA HIS A 94 -23.81 3.52 -4.69
C HIS A 94 -24.26 2.58 -5.81
N LEU A 95 -23.32 1.80 -6.37
CA LEU A 95 -23.60 0.79 -7.39
C LEU A 95 -24.19 -0.51 -6.82
N LYS A 96 -24.28 -0.65 -5.49
CA LYS A 96 -24.77 -1.85 -4.79
C LYS A 96 -24.11 -3.13 -5.31
N VAL A 97 -22.79 -3.10 -5.45
CA VAL A 97 -22.02 -4.27 -5.92
C VAL A 97 -22.28 -5.48 -5.01
N ASN A 98 -22.34 -6.66 -5.62
CA ASN A 98 -22.57 -7.90 -4.90
C ASN A 98 -21.51 -8.11 -3.82
N THR A 99 -21.96 -8.38 -2.59
CA THR A 99 -21.12 -8.76 -1.46
C THR A 99 -21.25 -10.25 -1.17
N THR A 100 -20.31 -10.80 -0.40
CA THR A 100 -20.44 -12.17 0.09
C THR A 100 -21.62 -12.29 1.06
N GLU A 101 -22.25 -13.47 1.11
CA GLU A 101 -23.42 -13.76 1.97
C GLU A 101 -23.18 -13.46 3.46
N ASN A 102 -21.92 -13.57 3.90
CA ASN A 102 -21.51 -13.31 5.28
C ASN A 102 -21.24 -11.83 5.57
N THR A 103 -21.35 -10.94 4.58
CA THR A 103 -21.12 -9.50 4.78
C THR A 103 -22.25 -8.92 5.62
N ARG A 104 -21.90 -8.34 6.77
CA ARG A 104 -22.86 -7.72 7.69
C ARG A 104 -22.77 -6.20 7.62
N GLY A 105 -23.93 -5.54 7.67
CA GLY A 105 -24.06 -4.09 7.64
C GLY A 105 -24.43 -3.56 6.26
N HIS A 106 -25.37 -2.62 6.25
CA HIS A 106 -25.85 -1.93 5.06
C HIS A 106 -25.61 -0.42 5.23
N PRO A 107 -24.35 0.06 5.11
CA PRO A 107 -24.01 1.47 5.32
C PRO A 107 -24.67 2.44 4.33
N TRP A 108 -25.36 1.94 3.30
CA TRP A 108 -26.11 2.71 2.31
C TRP A 108 -27.57 3.00 2.71
N ASP A 109 -28.08 2.35 3.77
CA ASP A 109 -29.42 2.61 4.31
C ASP A 109 -29.40 3.72 5.39
N GLN A 110 -28.32 4.52 5.44
CA GLN A 110 -28.15 5.67 6.33
C GLN A 110 -28.56 6.99 5.68
#